data_AF-A0A2V7GLM0-F1
#
_entry.id   AF-A0A2V7GLM0-F1
#
_cell.length_a   1.000
_cell.length_b   1.000
_cell.length_c   1.000
_cell.angle_alpha   90.00
_cell.angle_beta   90.00
_cell.angle_gamma   90.00
#
_symmetry.space_group_name_H-M   'P 1'
#
loop_
_entity.id
_entity.type
_entity.pdbx_description
1 polymer ?
#
loop_
_entity_poly.entity_id
_entity_poly.type
_entity_poly.pdbx_seq_one_letter_code
_entity_poly.pdbx_strand_id
1 'polypeptide(L)' 'AKIGAWLLVLFQVPVTLMMHNFWAVTDPMMRGIQIAMFMKNISMLGGALLIAYFGSGPLSLDARAAATP' A
#
# COMPACT_ATOMS: atom_id res chain seq x y z
N ALA A 1 -0.34 9.61 11.24
CA ALA A 1 -0.50 8.35 10.47
C ALA A 1 -1.61 8.40 9.41
N LYS A 2 -2.87 8.70 9.77
CA LYS A 2 -4.03 8.59 8.84
C LYS A 2 -3.90 9.42 7.55
N ILE A 3 -3.50 10.70 7.65
CA ILE A 3 -3.32 11.57 6.47
C ILE A 3 -2.26 11.00 5.53
N GLY A 4 -1.09 10.64 6.07
CA GLY A 4 -0.02 10.01 5.27
C GLY A 4 -0.47 8.71 4.62
N ALA A 5 -1.24 7.88 5.32
CA ALA A 5 -1.78 6.64 4.76
C ALA A 5 -2.76 6.91 3.61
N TRP A 6 -3.65 7.90 3.73
CA TRP A 6 -4.53 8.31 2.62
C TRP A 6 -3.78 8.85 1.42
N LEU A 7 -2.70 9.63 1.63
CA LEU A 7 -1.83 10.08 0.53
C LEU A 7 -1.19 8.89 -0.20
N LEU A 8 -0.73 7.88 0.53
CA LEU A 8 -0.20 6.65 -0.06
C LEU A 8 -1.27 5.89 -0.85
N VAL A 9 -2.47 5.73 -0.30
CA VAL A 9 -3.61 5.09 -1.01
C VAL A 9 -3.89 5.80 -2.34
N LEU A 10 -4.03 7.13 -2.30
CA LEU A 10 -4.33 7.93 -3.48
C LEU A 10 -3.23 7.89 -4.53
N PHE A 11 -1.96 7.88 -4.10
CA PHE A 11 -0.83 7.77 -5.01
C PHE A 11 -0.72 6.38 -5.63
N GLN A 12 -0.87 5.33 -4.81
CA GLN A 12 -0.53 3.98 -5.22
C GLN A 12 -1.56 3.37 -6.19
N VAL A 13 -2.85 3.73 -6.07
CA VAL A 13 -3.91 3.22 -6.97
C VAL A 13 -3.63 3.54 -8.46
N PRO A 14 -3.49 4.80 -8.89
CA PRO A 14 -3.23 5.12 -10.28
C PRO A 14 -1.87 4.59 -10.74
N VAL A 15 -0.83 4.71 -9.92
CA VAL A 15 0.52 4.24 -10.25
C VAL A 15 0.56 2.74 -10.48
N THR A 16 -0.12 1.94 -9.65
CA THR A 16 -0.15 0.48 -9.78
C THR A 16 -0.84 0.06 -11.08
N LEU A 17 -1.97 0.71 -11.41
CA LEU A 17 -2.70 0.42 -12.65
C LEU A 17 -1.91 0.84 -13.90
N MET A 18 -1.17 1.94 -13.85
CA MET A 18 -0.38 2.43 -14.99
C MET A 18 0.92 1.67 -15.19
N MET A 19 1.70 1.42 -14.12
CA MET A 19 3.03 0.81 -14.20
C MET A 19 2.96 -0.72 -14.39
N HIS A 20 2.00 -1.39 -13.75
CA HIS A 20 1.87 -2.84 -13.78
C HIS A 20 0.70 -3.31 -14.64
N ASN A 21 0.64 -2.75 -15.84
CA ASN A 21 -0.33 -3.09 -16.88
C ASN A 21 -0.04 -4.49 -17.47
N PHE A 22 -0.30 -5.55 -16.69
CA PHE A 22 -0.07 -6.94 -17.13
C PHE A 22 -1.05 -7.37 -18.22
N TRP A 23 -2.20 -6.72 -18.35
CA TRP A 23 -3.23 -7.04 -19.36
C TRP A 23 -2.80 -6.68 -20.78
N ALA A 24 -1.87 -5.75 -20.95
CA ALA A 24 -1.26 -5.43 -22.25
C ALA A 24 -0.03 -6.28 -22.59
N VAL A 25 0.45 -7.16 -21.69
CA VAL A 25 1.66 -7.96 -21.90
C VAL A 25 1.35 -9.28 -22.58
N THR A 26 1.99 -9.54 -23.72
CA THR A 26 1.82 -10.76 -24.53
C THR A 26 2.76 -11.89 -24.12
N ASP A 27 4.00 -11.57 -23.74
CA ASP A 27 4.97 -12.56 -23.27
C ASP A 27 4.53 -13.17 -21.92
N PRO A 28 4.40 -14.51 -21.82
CA PRO A 28 3.89 -15.17 -20.61
C PRO A 28 4.76 -14.95 -19.37
N MET A 29 6.09 -14.94 -19.53
CA MET A 29 7.02 -14.78 -18.43
C MET A 29 6.95 -13.35 -17.87
N MET A 30 6.96 -12.35 -18.75
CA MET A 30 6.82 -10.94 -18.38
C MET A 30 5.46 -10.64 -17.78
N ARG A 31 4.39 -11.26 -18.27
CA ARG A 31 3.04 -11.14 -17.68
C ARG A 31 3.03 -11.65 -16.24
N GLY A 32 3.65 -12.80 -15.97
CA GLY A 32 3.77 -13.35 -14.62
C GLY A 32 4.49 -12.41 -13.65
N ILE A 33 5.59 -11.80 -14.09
CA ILE A 33 6.34 -10.81 -13.30
C ILE A 33 5.48 -9.57 -13.01
N GLN A 34 4.78 -9.05 -14.03
CA GLN A 34 3.91 -7.88 -13.85
C GLN A 34 2.73 -8.16 -12.90
N ILE A 35 2.13 -9.34 -12.97
CA ILE A 35 1.08 -9.76 -12.01
C ILE A 35 1.64 -9.81 -10.59
N ALA A 36 2.85 -10.39 -10.39
CA ALA A 36 3.47 -10.47 -9.08
C ALA A 36 3.73 -9.07 -8.49
N MET A 37 4.24 -8.13 -9.30
CA MET A 37 4.44 -6.74 -8.86
C MET A 37 3.12 -6.01 -8.59
N PHE A 38 2.10 -6.22 -9.44
CA PHE A 38 0.77 -5.68 -9.21
C PHE A 38 0.21 -6.15 -7.85
N MET A 39 0.25 -7.45 -7.58
CA MET A 39 -0.23 -8.03 -6.33
C MET A 39 0.57 -7.55 -5.12
N LYS A 40 1.89 -7.37 -5.25
CA LYS A 40 2.71 -6.75 -4.19
C LYS A 40 2.18 -5.36 -3.83
N ASN A 41 1.88 -4.52 -4.82
CA ASN A 41 1.31 -3.20 -4.56
C ASN A 41 -0.09 -3.30 -3.96
N ILE A 42 -0.96 -4.21 -4.42
CA ILE A 42 -2.28 -4.42 -3.79
C ILE A 42 -2.15 -4.80 -2.31
N SER A 43 -1.20 -5.67 -1.94
CA SER A 43 -0.93 -6.00 -0.54
C SER A 43 -0.49 -4.77 0.27
N MET A 44 0.39 -3.93 -0.28
CA MET A 44 0.79 -2.67 0.36
C MET A 44 -0.37 -1.67 0.46
N LEU A 45 -1.26 -1.63 -0.55
CA LEU A 45 -2.48 -0.81 -0.53
C LEU A 45 -3.38 -1.22 0.64
N GLY A 46 -3.59 -2.53 0.81
CA GLY A 46 -4.35 -3.08 1.92
C GLY A 46 -3.78 -2.66 3.28
N GLY A 47 -2.46 -2.76 3.45
CA GLY A 47 -1.78 -2.28 4.66
C GLY A 47 -1.97 -0.78 4.89
N ALA A 48 -1.84 0.04 3.84
CA ALA A 48 -2.09 1.48 3.92
C ALA A 48 -3.55 1.79 4.29
N LEU A 49 -4.53 1.08 3.72
CA LEU A 49 -5.96 1.23 4.05
C LEU A 49 -6.25 0.89 5.51
N LEU A 50 -5.65 -0.18 6.05
CA LEU A 50 -5.78 -0.52 7.47
C LEU A 50 -5.26 0.61 8.35
N ILE A 51 -4.10 1.20 8.03
CA ILE A 51 -3.55 2.34 8.79
C ILE A 51 -4.39 3.61 8.59
N ALA A 52 -4.93 3.84 7.39
CA ALA A 52 -5.78 4.99 7.09
C ALA A 52 -7.07 4.95 7.93
N TYR A 53 -7.64 3.76 8.11
CA TYR A 53 -8.85 3.53 8.90
C TYR A 53 -8.57 3.49 10.41
N PHE A 54 -7.74 2.55 10.86
CA PHE A 54 -7.49 2.29 12.28
C PHE A 54 -6.48 3.26 12.92
N GLY A 55 -5.63 3.93 12.14
CA GLY A 55 -4.54 4.75 12.66
C GLY A 55 -3.28 3.95 12.97
N SER A 56 -2.42 4.50 13.84
CA SER A 56 -1.07 3.98 14.13
C SER A 56 -1.03 2.83 15.15
N GLY A 57 -2.14 2.55 15.85
CA GLY A 57 -2.24 1.46 16.82
C GLY A 57 -1.51 1.71 18.16
N PRO A 58 -1.61 0.75 19.10
CA PRO A 58 -1.10 0.89 20.47
C PRO A 58 0.43 0.88 20.58
N LEU A 59 1.14 0.34 19.58
CA LEU A 59 2.61 0.34 19.53
C LEU A 59 3.19 1.63 18.92
N SER A 60 2.36 2.63 18.64
CA SER A 60 2.80 3.91 18.06
C SER A 60 3.67 4.72 19.02
N LEU A 61 4.53 5.58 18.47
CA LEU A 61 5.37 6.48 19.27
C LEU A 61 4.51 7.45 20.10
N ASP A 62 3.40 7.92 19.53
CA ASP A 62 2.44 8.79 20.23
C ASP A 62 1.86 8.09 21.47
N ALA A 63 1.47 6.81 21.34
CA ALA A 63 0.97 6.01 22.46
C ALA A 63 2.05 5.74 23.52
N ARG A 64 3.30 5.50 23.10
CA ARG A 64 4.44 5.30 24.01
C ARG A 64 4.79 6.57 24.78
N ALA A 65 4.77 7.73 24.11
CA ALA A 65 5.01 9.02 24.75
C ALA A 65 3.93 9.33 25.80
N ALA A 66 2.66 9.07 25.47
CA ALA A 66 1.55 9.23 26.41
C ALA A 66 1.59 8.25 27.60
N ALA A 67 2.28 7.12 27.46
CA ALA A 67 2.43 6.12 28.53
C ALA A 67 3.66 6.36 29.44
N THR A 68 4.50 7.34 29.12
CA THR A 68 5.65 7.71 29.96
C THR A 68 5.21 8.81 30.92
N PRO A 69 5.23 8.59 32.25
CA PRO A 69 4.76 9.55 33.25
C PRO A 69 5.64 10.79 33.38
#